data_AF-A0A970L2Y6-F1
#
_entry.id   AF-A0A970L2Y6-F1
#
_cell.length_a   1.000
_cell.length_b   1.000
_cell.length_c   1.000
_cell.angle_alpha   90.00
_cell.angle_beta   90.00
_cell.angle_gamma   90.00
#
_symmetry.space_group_name_H-M   'P 1'
#
loop_
_entity.id
_entity.type
_entity.pdbx_description
1 polymer ?
#
loop_
_entity_poly.entity_id
_entity_poly.type
_entity_poly.pdbx_seq_one_letter_code
_entity_poly.pdbx_strand_id
1 'polypeptide(L)'
;MNVRQEARQGTVIDGTTRVAGVIGDPVAHTLSPPMHNAAFASQGLGWVYVPFRVAPEHLGEAVRAVRALNLAGLNVTIPHKVAVLEYLDELDESARLIGAVNTIVNKGGRLIGYNTDGAGFLRSLRSDAGTEPRGRSLLLVGAGGAARAIGVQLVLEGASRVDVANRTYEKAKDLAQHLTQGAGGQSRAYALDELTPQVLRGYDVIVHTTSWGMAPQADVPPLISSDALSPDTLVCDIVYTPRETTLLRAAKAQGCRVLEGLGMLVHQAALAYELWTGQRAPVDVMYSVLETKLAERETD
;
A
#
# COMPACT_ATOMS: atom_id res chain seq x y z
N MET A 1 -45.60 0.49 -8.80
CA MET A 1 -44.94 -0.23 -7.69
C MET A 1 -43.44 0.01 -7.80
N ASN A 2 -42.83 0.44 -6.71
CA ASN A 2 -41.51 1.09 -6.65
C ASN A 2 -40.34 0.13 -6.98
N VAL A 3 -39.54 0.49 -7.99
CA VAL A 3 -38.23 -0.11 -8.33
C VAL A 3 -37.09 0.67 -7.62
N ARG A 4 -37.36 1.29 -6.46
CA ARG A 4 -36.40 2.14 -5.71
C ARG A 4 -36.13 1.65 -4.29
N GLN A 5 -36.17 0.35 -4.06
CA GLN A 5 -36.00 -0.21 -2.71
C GLN A 5 -35.23 -1.53 -2.66
N GLU A 6 -34.30 -1.75 -3.60
CA GLU A 6 -33.35 -2.85 -3.50
C GLU A 6 -31.99 -2.32 -2.98
N ALA A 7 -31.76 -2.64 -1.71
CA ALA A 7 -30.48 -2.82 -1.04
C ALA A 7 -29.50 -1.63 -0.89
N ARG A 8 -29.84 -0.70 0.03
CA ARG A 8 -28.87 -0.32 1.08
C ARG A 8 -28.89 -1.39 2.18
N GLN A 9 -28.57 -2.64 1.87
CA GLN A 9 -28.39 -3.65 2.91
C GLN A 9 -26.96 -3.50 3.42
N GLY A 10 -26.77 -2.57 4.37
CA GLY A 10 -25.58 -2.61 5.22
C GLY A 10 -25.54 -3.94 5.97
N THR A 11 -24.34 -4.41 6.33
CA THR A 11 -24.17 -5.62 7.13
C THR A 11 -25.08 -5.54 8.37
N VAL A 12 -25.93 -6.55 8.57
CA VAL A 12 -26.72 -6.66 9.80
C VAL A 12 -25.74 -6.93 10.93
N ILE A 13 -25.66 -6.00 11.88
CA ILE A 13 -24.77 -6.11 13.04
C ILE A 13 -25.56 -6.75 14.19
N ASP A 14 -25.12 -7.94 14.61
CA ASP A 14 -25.63 -8.65 15.77
C ASP A 14 -24.50 -9.05 16.76
N GLY A 15 -24.84 -9.77 17.82
CA GLY A 15 -23.91 -10.20 18.87
C GLY A 15 -22.80 -11.16 18.43
N THR A 16 -22.83 -11.66 17.19
CA THR A 16 -21.81 -12.54 16.60
C THR A 16 -20.88 -11.82 15.62
N THR A 17 -21.15 -10.54 15.34
CA THR A 17 -20.38 -9.73 14.38
C THR A 17 -18.92 -9.63 14.78
N ARG A 18 -18.01 -9.97 13.85
CA ARG A 18 -16.57 -9.81 14.05
C ARG A 18 -16.13 -8.40 13.65
N VAL A 19 -15.19 -7.84 14.40
CA VAL A 19 -14.68 -6.48 14.16
C VAL A 19 -13.23 -6.56 13.67
N ALA A 20 -12.99 -5.98 12.50
CA ALA A 20 -11.66 -5.58 12.03
C ALA A 20 -11.60 -4.05 11.96
N GLY A 21 -10.41 -3.49 11.76
CA GLY A 21 -10.30 -2.04 11.64
C GLY A 21 -8.94 -1.57 11.17
N VAL A 22 -8.71 -0.26 11.25
CA VAL A 22 -7.41 0.36 10.99
C VAL A 22 -7.04 1.30 12.11
N ILE A 23 -5.78 1.24 12.55
CA ILE A 23 -5.20 2.22 13.47
C ILE A 23 -4.22 3.15 12.76
N GLY A 24 -4.26 4.43 13.10
CA GLY A 24 -3.37 5.47 12.56
C GLY A 24 -3.68 6.84 13.15
N ASP A 25 -2.83 7.82 12.83
CA ASP A 25 -3.06 9.22 13.17
C ASP A 25 -2.46 10.18 12.11
N PRO A 26 -3.29 10.90 11.34
CA PRO A 26 -4.76 10.80 11.25
C PRO A 26 -5.20 9.53 10.49
N VAL A 27 -6.48 9.15 10.62
CA VAL A 27 -7.04 7.97 9.92
C VAL A 27 -8.42 8.19 9.29
N ALA A 28 -9.13 9.28 9.64
CA ALA A 28 -10.52 9.48 9.24
C ALA A 28 -10.78 9.49 7.72
N HIS A 29 -9.79 9.89 6.92
CA HIS A 29 -9.92 9.99 5.45
C HIS A 29 -9.64 8.68 4.71
N THR A 30 -9.32 7.59 5.41
CA THR A 30 -9.02 6.30 4.79
C THR A 30 -10.22 5.76 4.00
N LEU A 31 -9.93 5.11 2.88
CA LEU A 31 -10.91 4.42 2.05
C LEU A 31 -11.03 2.92 2.39
N SER A 32 -10.24 2.42 3.35
CA SER A 32 -10.32 1.01 3.79
C SER A 32 -11.70 0.62 4.34
N PRO A 33 -12.41 1.44 5.15
CA PRO A 33 -13.72 1.07 5.68
C PRO A 33 -14.79 0.81 4.61
N PRO A 34 -15.08 1.70 3.64
CA PRO A 34 -16.08 1.39 2.62
C PRO A 34 -15.68 0.16 1.79
N MET A 35 -14.39 -0.01 1.48
CA MET A 35 -13.88 -1.15 0.72
C MET A 35 -14.08 -2.49 1.43
N HIS A 36 -13.63 -2.60 2.70
CA HIS A 36 -13.75 -3.86 3.44
C HIS A 36 -15.20 -4.19 3.79
N ASN A 37 -16.01 -3.20 4.19
CA ASN A 37 -17.42 -3.46 4.53
C ASN A 37 -18.22 -3.92 3.31
N ALA A 38 -17.96 -3.37 2.12
CA ALA A 38 -18.58 -3.86 0.89
C ALA A 38 -18.12 -5.29 0.55
N ALA A 39 -16.84 -5.59 0.74
CA ALA A 39 -16.33 -6.96 0.55
C ALA A 39 -17.02 -7.95 1.49
N PHE A 40 -17.11 -7.65 2.79
CA PHE A 40 -17.82 -8.48 3.77
C PHE A 40 -19.29 -8.68 3.40
N ALA A 41 -19.99 -7.60 3.06
CA ALA A 41 -21.41 -7.65 2.68
C ALA A 41 -21.65 -8.50 1.43
N SER A 42 -20.78 -8.38 0.41
CA SER A 42 -20.91 -9.14 -0.84
C SER A 42 -20.77 -10.66 -0.66
N GLN A 43 -20.10 -11.09 0.41
CA GLN A 43 -19.90 -12.50 0.76
C GLN A 43 -20.79 -12.94 1.94
N GLY A 44 -21.71 -12.09 2.40
CA GLY A 44 -22.61 -12.40 3.52
C GLY A 44 -21.90 -12.63 4.86
N LEU A 45 -20.71 -12.04 5.05
CA LEU A 45 -19.94 -12.19 6.28
C LEU A 45 -20.44 -11.21 7.35
N GLY A 46 -20.74 -11.73 8.54
CA GLY A 46 -21.07 -10.93 9.73
C GLY A 46 -19.84 -10.20 10.29
N TRP A 47 -19.30 -9.26 9.53
CA TRP A 47 -18.09 -8.51 9.83
C TRP A 47 -18.31 -7.01 9.64
N VAL A 48 -17.61 -6.22 10.44
CA VAL A 48 -17.52 -4.77 10.25
C VAL A 48 -16.06 -4.33 10.29
N TYR A 49 -15.73 -3.33 9.47
CA TYR A 49 -14.44 -2.66 9.44
C TYR A 49 -14.58 -1.20 9.87
N VAL A 50 -13.83 -0.78 10.89
CA VAL A 50 -13.91 0.59 11.44
C VAL A 50 -12.54 1.26 11.60
N PRO A 51 -12.44 2.57 11.39
CA PRO A 51 -11.21 3.32 11.69
C PRO A 51 -11.12 3.70 13.17
N PHE A 52 -9.96 3.49 13.77
CA PHE A 52 -9.62 3.88 15.13
C PHE A 52 -8.47 4.88 15.10
N ARG A 53 -8.72 6.13 15.50
CA ARG A 53 -7.63 7.10 15.66
C ARG A 53 -6.86 6.76 16.93
N VAL A 54 -5.56 6.53 16.80
CA VAL A 54 -4.67 6.18 17.92
C VAL A 54 -3.45 7.07 17.86
N ALA A 55 -3.25 7.92 18.86
CA ALA A 55 -2.02 8.71 18.96
C ALA A 55 -0.83 7.79 19.33
N PRO A 56 0.42 8.13 18.96
CA PRO A 56 1.61 7.29 19.22
C PRO A 56 1.76 6.79 20.66
N GLU A 57 1.48 7.66 21.64
CA GLU A 57 1.55 7.37 23.07
C GLU A 57 0.54 6.29 23.53
N HIS A 58 -0.55 6.09 22.78
CA HIS A 58 -1.60 5.12 23.08
C HIS A 58 -1.48 3.81 22.27
N LEU A 59 -0.42 3.64 21.47
CA LEU A 59 -0.28 2.48 20.59
C LEU A 59 -0.30 1.15 21.35
N GLY A 60 0.46 1.05 22.46
CA GLY A 60 0.47 -0.16 23.28
C GLY A 60 -0.88 -0.48 23.92
N GLU A 61 -1.64 0.55 24.33
CA GLU A 61 -3.00 0.38 24.86
C GLU A 61 -3.96 -0.12 23.78
N ALA A 62 -3.89 0.46 22.58
CA ALA A 62 -4.70 0.03 21.44
C ALA A 62 -4.42 -1.44 21.07
N VAL A 63 -3.15 -1.86 21.02
CA VAL A 63 -2.79 -3.26 20.72
C VAL A 63 -3.24 -4.21 21.85
N ARG A 64 -3.18 -3.79 23.12
CA ARG A 64 -3.78 -4.58 24.23
C ARG A 64 -5.30 -4.71 24.08
N ALA A 65 -5.99 -3.65 23.65
CA ALA A 65 -7.43 -3.66 23.44
C ALA A 65 -7.86 -4.66 22.35
N VAL A 66 -7.02 -4.93 21.32
CA VAL A 66 -7.29 -5.98 20.32
C VAL A 66 -7.56 -7.33 21.00
N ARG A 67 -6.76 -7.67 22.01
CA ARG A 67 -6.91 -8.92 22.78
C ARG A 67 -8.14 -8.85 23.69
N ALA A 68 -8.27 -7.78 24.46
CA ALA A 68 -9.34 -7.63 25.45
C ALA A 68 -10.75 -7.59 24.83
N LEU A 69 -10.89 -6.95 23.66
CA LEU A 69 -12.14 -6.84 22.91
C LEU A 69 -12.32 -7.98 21.91
N ASN A 70 -11.37 -8.91 21.82
CA ASN A 70 -11.38 -10.01 20.87
C ASN A 70 -11.59 -9.56 19.41
N LEU A 71 -10.94 -8.46 19.00
CA LEU A 71 -11.00 -7.98 17.62
C LEU A 71 -10.34 -9.02 16.71
N ALA A 72 -10.86 -9.19 15.49
CA ALA A 72 -10.31 -10.15 14.53
C ALA A 72 -8.91 -9.76 14.03
N GLY A 73 -8.65 -8.45 13.94
CA GLY A 73 -7.38 -7.92 13.50
C GLY A 73 -7.47 -6.43 13.18
N LEU A 74 -6.32 -5.83 12.84
CA LEU A 74 -6.21 -4.42 12.50
C LEU A 74 -5.27 -4.23 11.32
N ASN A 75 -5.60 -3.36 10.37
CA ASN A 75 -4.57 -2.70 9.61
C ASN A 75 -3.87 -1.64 10.46
N VAL A 76 -2.62 -1.37 10.12
CA VAL A 76 -1.78 -0.38 10.77
C VAL A 76 -1.28 0.58 9.71
N THR A 77 -1.48 1.88 9.91
CA THR A 77 -0.96 2.92 9.02
C THR A 77 -0.08 3.91 9.77
N ILE A 78 0.37 4.96 9.09
CA ILE A 78 1.21 6.03 9.65
C ILE A 78 0.58 6.56 10.95
N PRO A 79 1.39 6.78 12.01
CA PRO A 79 2.84 6.59 12.12
C PRO A 79 3.27 5.22 12.70
N HIS A 80 2.34 4.28 12.86
CA HIS A 80 2.52 3.13 13.77
C HIS A 80 3.21 1.90 13.16
N LYS A 81 3.39 1.84 11.84
CA LYS A 81 3.84 0.61 11.14
C LYS A 81 5.14 0.00 11.68
N VAL A 82 6.04 0.82 12.24
CA VAL A 82 7.30 0.35 12.84
C VAL A 82 7.14 0.14 14.36
N ALA A 83 6.59 1.12 15.07
CA ALA A 83 6.43 1.05 16.52
C ALA A 83 5.54 -0.11 16.99
N VAL A 84 4.62 -0.57 16.14
CA VAL A 84 3.70 -1.65 16.50
C VAL A 84 4.40 -3.00 16.71
N LEU A 85 5.60 -3.20 16.14
CA LEU A 85 6.34 -4.46 16.21
C LEU A 85 6.61 -4.89 17.65
N GLU A 86 6.84 -3.94 18.56
CA GLU A 86 7.16 -4.21 19.97
C GLU A 86 5.99 -4.82 20.77
N TYR A 87 4.76 -4.75 20.23
CA TYR A 87 3.54 -5.18 20.92
C TYR A 87 2.94 -6.49 20.36
N LEU A 88 3.58 -7.08 19.35
CA LEU A 88 3.12 -8.30 18.67
C LEU A 88 3.85 -9.54 19.20
N ASP A 89 3.16 -10.68 19.17
CA ASP A 89 3.69 -11.95 19.66
C ASP A 89 4.55 -12.65 18.60
N GLU A 90 4.26 -12.40 17.32
CA GLU A 90 4.94 -13.01 16.19
C GLU A 90 4.91 -12.09 14.97
N LEU A 91 5.92 -12.24 14.11
CA LEU A 91 5.99 -11.58 12.81
C LEU A 91 6.15 -12.65 11.73
N ASP A 92 5.34 -12.50 10.68
CA ASP A 92 5.57 -13.17 9.41
C ASP A 92 6.96 -12.84 8.86
N GLU A 93 7.54 -13.75 8.07
CA GLU A 93 8.88 -13.60 7.52
C GLU A 93 9.01 -12.31 6.70
N SER A 94 8.00 -11.99 5.88
CA SER A 94 7.99 -10.76 5.08
C SER A 94 7.97 -9.52 5.96
N ALA A 95 7.15 -9.49 7.01
CA ALA A 95 7.05 -8.37 7.94
C ALA A 95 8.33 -8.17 8.75
N ARG A 96 9.00 -9.27 9.14
CA ARG A 96 10.29 -9.25 9.83
C ARG A 96 11.39 -8.70 8.93
N LEU A 97 11.45 -9.16 7.69
CA LEU A 97 12.43 -8.70 6.73
C LEU A 97 12.20 -7.22 6.40
N ILE A 98 10.96 -6.82 6.17
CA ILE A 98 10.61 -5.42 5.92
C ILE A 98 10.91 -4.56 7.16
N GLY A 99 10.65 -5.05 8.37
CA GLY A 99 10.78 -4.26 9.60
C GLY A 99 9.59 -3.30 9.82
N ALA A 100 8.43 -3.63 9.25
CA ALA A 100 7.19 -2.87 9.41
C ALA A 100 5.98 -3.79 9.24
N VAL A 101 4.91 -3.51 9.97
CA VAL A 101 3.63 -4.23 9.93
C VAL A 101 2.52 -3.29 9.46
N ASN A 102 1.72 -3.72 8.48
CA ASN A 102 0.51 -3.02 8.06
C ASN A 102 -0.77 -3.82 8.38
N THR A 103 -0.64 -5.07 8.85
CA THR A 103 -1.76 -5.99 9.09
C THR A 103 -1.47 -6.85 10.32
N ILE A 104 -2.37 -6.85 11.29
CA ILE A 104 -2.34 -7.67 12.50
C ILE A 104 -3.49 -8.67 12.41
N VAL A 105 -3.20 -9.93 12.69
CA VAL A 105 -4.20 -11.00 12.83
C VAL A 105 -4.23 -11.47 14.27
N ASN A 106 -5.41 -11.50 14.89
CA ASN A 106 -5.62 -12.05 16.23
C ASN A 106 -6.05 -13.52 16.15
N LYS A 107 -5.14 -14.43 16.52
CA LYS A 107 -5.42 -15.87 16.62
C LYS A 107 -5.57 -16.27 18.08
N GLY A 108 -6.77 -16.10 18.63
CA GLY A 108 -7.10 -16.52 19.99
C GLY A 108 -6.27 -15.82 21.07
N GLY A 109 -5.97 -14.53 20.89
CA GLY A 109 -5.15 -13.72 21.79
C GLY A 109 -3.69 -13.57 21.36
N ARG A 110 -3.22 -14.43 20.45
CA ARG A 110 -1.88 -14.31 19.83
C ARG A 110 -1.94 -13.39 18.62
N LEU A 111 -1.26 -12.25 18.68
CA LEU A 111 -1.20 -11.24 17.64
C LEU A 111 -0.02 -11.47 16.71
N ILE A 112 -0.32 -11.73 15.44
CA ILE A 112 0.67 -11.97 14.39
C ILE A 112 0.70 -10.77 13.45
N GLY A 113 1.89 -10.21 13.22
CA GLY A 113 2.13 -9.10 12.32
C GLY A 113 2.50 -9.55 10.90
N TYR A 114 1.86 -8.95 9.91
CA TYR A 114 2.07 -9.14 8.49
C TYR A 114 2.31 -7.80 7.79
N ASN A 115 2.93 -7.85 6.61
CA ASN A 115 3.01 -6.71 5.71
C ASN A 115 2.50 -7.08 4.33
N THR A 116 1.37 -6.50 3.93
CA THR A 116 0.72 -6.78 2.65
C THR A 116 0.99 -5.73 1.58
N ASP A 117 1.72 -4.64 1.89
CA ASP A 117 1.98 -3.55 0.95
C ASP A 117 2.82 -4.05 -0.25
N GLY A 118 3.92 -4.75 0.03
CA GLY A 118 4.83 -5.26 -1.01
C GLY A 118 4.15 -6.26 -1.94
N ALA A 119 3.50 -7.28 -1.36
CA ALA A 119 2.73 -8.26 -2.11
C ALA A 119 1.52 -7.65 -2.84
N GLY A 120 0.89 -6.62 -2.27
CA GLY A 120 -0.17 -5.86 -2.92
C GLY A 120 0.31 -5.11 -4.17
N PHE A 121 1.45 -4.43 -4.07
CA PHE A 121 2.09 -3.80 -5.23
C PHE A 121 2.48 -4.83 -6.29
N LEU A 122 3.08 -5.96 -5.90
CA LEU A 122 3.44 -7.03 -6.83
C LEU A 122 2.23 -7.59 -7.58
N ARG A 123 1.10 -7.81 -6.88
CA ARG A 123 -0.15 -8.24 -7.52
C ARG A 123 -0.59 -7.21 -8.57
N SER A 124 -0.63 -5.92 -8.22
CA SER A 124 -0.99 -4.84 -9.15
C SER A 124 -0.04 -4.75 -10.35
N LEU A 125 1.28 -4.87 -10.12
CA LEU A 125 2.29 -4.87 -11.19
C LEU A 125 2.05 -5.99 -12.21
N ARG A 126 1.65 -7.17 -11.72
CA ARG A 126 1.36 -8.35 -12.56
C ARG A 126 0.00 -8.27 -13.24
N SER A 127 -1.08 -7.97 -12.51
CA SER A 127 -2.44 -7.99 -13.04
C SER A 127 -2.76 -6.77 -13.88
N ASP A 128 -2.38 -5.58 -13.40
CA ASP A 128 -2.84 -4.31 -13.95
C ASP A 128 -1.85 -3.80 -15.01
N ALA A 129 -0.55 -4.04 -14.79
CA ALA A 129 0.51 -3.65 -15.72
C ALA A 129 1.14 -4.84 -16.48
N GLY A 130 0.70 -6.09 -16.29
CA GLY A 130 1.23 -7.23 -17.03
C GLY A 130 2.76 -7.38 -16.96
N THR A 131 3.38 -6.92 -15.87
CA THR A 131 4.84 -6.77 -15.75
C THR A 131 5.37 -7.67 -14.63
N GLU A 132 6.48 -8.36 -14.89
CA GLU A 132 7.15 -9.24 -13.93
C GLU A 132 8.44 -8.56 -13.43
N PRO A 133 8.71 -8.44 -12.13
CA PRO A 133 9.95 -7.79 -11.68
C PRO A 133 11.22 -8.59 -12.01
N ARG A 134 11.12 -9.91 -12.19
CA ARG A 134 12.28 -10.78 -12.43
C ARG A 134 13.17 -10.29 -13.56
N GLY A 135 14.46 -10.14 -13.26
CA GLY A 135 15.49 -9.71 -14.21
C GLY A 135 15.49 -8.22 -14.56
N ARG A 136 14.49 -7.46 -14.12
CA ARG A 136 14.35 -6.02 -14.42
C ARG A 136 15.13 -5.15 -13.44
N SER A 137 15.59 -4.00 -13.93
CA SER A 137 16.18 -2.93 -13.14
C SER A 137 15.08 -1.96 -12.69
N LEU A 138 14.91 -1.79 -11.38
CA LEU A 138 13.88 -0.92 -10.80
C LEU A 138 14.49 0.23 -10.02
N LEU A 139 13.83 1.39 -10.06
CA LEU A 139 14.13 2.55 -9.24
C LEU A 139 12.95 2.88 -8.33
N LEU A 140 13.19 2.93 -7.02
CA LEU A 140 12.24 3.46 -6.04
C LEU A 140 12.53 4.93 -5.78
N VAL A 141 11.57 5.80 -6.04
CA VAL A 141 11.64 7.22 -5.65
C VAL A 141 10.88 7.37 -4.32
N GLY A 142 11.65 7.41 -3.24
CA GLY A 142 11.20 7.41 -1.85
C GLY A 142 11.90 6.35 -1.00
N ALA A 143 12.01 6.60 0.30
CA ALA A 143 12.62 5.68 1.26
C ALA A 143 11.75 5.46 2.52
N GLY A 144 10.43 5.54 2.35
CA GLY A 144 9.44 5.33 3.41
C GLY A 144 9.05 3.87 3.61
N GLY A 145 8.03 3.62 4.45
CA GLY A 145 7.54 2.26 4.73
C GLY A 145 7.01 1.54 3.48
N ALA A 146 6.34 2.24 2.57
CA ALA A 146 5.88 1.67 1.30
C ALA A 146 7.06 1.29 0.39
N ALA A 147 8.05 2.20 0.22
CA ALA A 147 9.26 1.94 -0.54
C ALA A 147 10.01 0.69 -0.02
N ARG A 148 10.11 0.57 1.31
CA ARG A 148 10.73 -0.56 1.98
C ARG A 148 10.00 -1.87 1.71
N ALA A 149 8.67 -1.90 1.86
CA ALA A 149 7.87 -3.09 1.58
C ALA A 149 7.92 -3.50 0.10
N ILE A 150 7.79 -2.54 -0.81
CA ILE A 150 7.89 -2.75 -2.26
C ILE A 150 9.28 -3.26 -2.63
N GLY A 151 10.33 -2.59 -2.16
CA GLY A 151 11.72 -2.94 -2.48
C GLY A 151 12.09 -4.35 -2.02
N VAL A 152 11.74 -4.72 -0.79
CA VAL A 152 11.98 -6.07 -0.28
C VAL A 152 11.24 -7.11 -1.14
N GLN A 153 9.95 -6.87 -1.44
CA GLN A 153 9.19 -7.80 -2.29
C GLN A 153 9.84 -7.95 -3.68
N LEU A 154 10.26 -6.86 -4.31
CA LEU A 154 10.88 -6.89 -5.64
C LEU A 154 12.20 -7.66 -5.65
N VAL A 155 13.01 -7.52 -4.60
CA VAL A 155 14.25 -8.30 -4.44
C VAL A 155 13.94 -9.80 -4.31
N LEU A 156 12.97 -10.17 -3.47
CA LEU A 156 12.57 -11.58 -3.29
C LEU A 156 12.02 -12.21 -4.57
N GLU A 157 11.39 -11.42 -5.44
CA GLU A 157 10.87 -11.88 -6.73
C GLU A 157 11.95 -11.92 -7.85
N GLY A 158 13.19 -11.58 -7.54
CA GLY A 158 14.33 -11.72 -8.44
C GLY A 158 14.55 -10.54 -9.39
N ALA A 159 14.18 -9.32 -8.98
CA ALA A 159 14.66 -8.11 -9.66
C ALA A 159 16.19 -8.12 -9.78
N SER A 160 16.73 -7.67 -10.93
CA SER A 160 18.18 -7.66 -11.13
C SER A 160 18.88 -6.59 -10.29
N ARG A 161 18.22 -5.44 -10.10
CA ARG A 161 18.56 -4.43 -9.10
C ARG A 161 17.32 -3.63 -8.70
N VAL A 162 17.32 -3.13 -7.47
CA VAL A 162 16.30 -2.22 -6.94
C VAL A 162 17.02 -1.04 -6.31
N ASP A 163 17.22 0.03 -7.07
CA ASP A 163 17.90 1.23 -6.60
C ASP A 163 16.90 2.17 -5.91
N VAL A 164 17.41 3.04 -5.03
CA VAL A 164 16.58 3.92 -4.19
C VAL A 164 17.06 5.36 -4.35
N ALA A 165 16.13 6.26 -4.64
CA ALA A 165 16.37 7.70 -4.64
C ALA A 165 15.49 8.38 -3.60
N ASN A 166 16.03 9.34 -2.86
CA ASN A 166 15.25 10.06 -1.87
C ASN A 166 15.79 11.46 -1.62
N ARG A 167 14.92 12.39 -1.20
CA ARG A 167 15.31 13.78 -0.85
C ARG A 167 16.39 13.82 0.22
N THR A 168 16.28 12.97 1.23
CA THR A 168 17.31 12.78 2.25
C THR A 168 18.14 11.57 1.86
N TYR A 169 19.35 11.79 1.34
CA TYR A 169 20.24 10.77 0.82
C TYR A 169 20.48 9.62 1.81
N GLU A 170 20.75 9.94 3.09
CA GLU A 170 20.99 8.90 4.11
C GLU A 170 19.83 7.91 4.23
N LYS A 171 18.57 8.34 4.08
CA LYS A 171 17.44 7.41 4.08
C LYS A 171 17.43 6.48 2.86
N ALA A 172 17.83 6.98 1.68
CA ALA A 172 17.98 6.13 0.50
C ALA A 172 19.10 5.12 0.70
N LYS A 173 20.23 5.56 1.27
CA LYS A 173 21.38 4.71 1.60
C LYS A 173 21.03 3.61 2.60
N ASP A 174 20.32 3.95 3.69
CA ASP A 174 19.86 2.98 4.68
C ASP A 174 18.94 1.93 4.04
N LEU A 175 18.00 2.36 3.19
CA LEU A 175 17.12 1.42 2.50
C LEU A 175 17.89 0.56 1.49
N ALA A 176 18.79 1.13 0.68
CA ALA A 176 19.60 0.37 -0.27
C ALA A 176 20.50 -0.67 0.42
N GLN A 177 21.10 -0.31 1.56
CA GLN A 177 21.85 -1.25 2.39
C GLN A 177 20.95 -2.36 2.91
N HIS A 178 19.76 -2.02 3.39
CA HIS A 178 18.79 -3.01 3.86
C HIS A 178 18.34 -3.97 2.74
N LEU A 179 18.12 -3.49 1.52
CA LEU A 179 17.79 -4.34 0.36
C LEU A 179 18.96 -5.27 -0.03
N THR A 180 20.20 -4.79 0.11
CA THR A 180 21.39 -5.56 -0.23
C THR A 180 21.72 -6.60 0.85
N GLN A 181 21.81 -6.19 2.11
CA GLN A 181 22.27 -7.03 3.21
C GLN A 181 21.14 -7.83 3.86
N GLY A 182 19.93 -7.26 3.93
CA GLY A 182 18.78 -7.91 4.55
C GLY A 182 18.07 -8.85 3.58
N ALA A 183 17.73 -8.36 2.39
CA ALA A 183 16.95 -9.13 1.40
C ALA A 183 17.81 -9.89 0.37
N GLY A 184 19.13 -9.67 0.36
CA GLY A 184 20.07 -10.35 -0.54
C GLY A 184 20.07 -9.84 -1.99
N GLY A 185 19.57 -8.62 -2.23
CA GLY A 185 19.49 -8.02 -3.56
C GLY A 185 20.71 -7.18 -3.95
N GLN A 186 20.59 -6.46 -5.07
CA GLN A 186 21.54 -5.41 -5.46
C GLN A 186 20.82 -4.06 -5.44
N SER A 187 21.41 -3.08 -4.76
CA SER A 187 20.81 -1.75 -4.63
C SER A 187 21.86 -0.65 -4.49
N ARG A 188 21.61 0.49 -5.13
CA ARG A 188 22.34 1.75 -5.00
C ARG A 188 21.42 2.83 -4.46
N ALA A 189 22.02 3.81 -3.81
CA ALA A 189 21.31 4.99 -3.32
C ALA A 189 21.67 6.22 -4.13
N TYR A 190 20.67 7.05 -4.39
CA TYR A 190 20.77 8.32 -5.09
C TYR A 190 20.12 9.45 -4.29
N ALA A 191 20.71 10.64 -4.32
CA ALA A 191 20.00 11.88 -4.07
C ALA A 191 19.10 12.22 -5.29
N LEU A 192 18.05 13.01 -5.08
CA LEU A 192 17.09 13.30 -6.16
C LEU A 192 17.72 14.09 -7.32
N ASP A 193 18.67 14.96 -7.05
CA ASP A 193 19.41 15.73 -8.06
C ASP A 193 20.41 14.90 -8.87
N GLU A 194 20.75 13.68 -8.41
CA GLU A 194 21.55 12.71 -9.17
C GLU A 194 20.73 11.94 -10.20
N LEU A 195 19.39 12.03 -10.19
CA LEU A 195 18.49 11.38 -11.15
C LEU A 195 18.46 12.11 -12.50
N THR A 196 19.62 12.16 -13.17
CA THR A 196 19.72 12.75 -14.51
C THR A 196 18.94 11.94 -15.54
N PRO A 197 18.56 12.56 -16.68
CA PRO A 197 18.08 11.87 -17.87
C PRO A 197 18.80 10.56 -18.22
N GLN A 198 20.12 10.51 -18.09
CA GLN A 198 20.93 9.34 -18.42
C GLN A 198 20.77 8.23 -17.39
N VAL A 199 20.63 8.59 -16.10
CA VAL A 199 20.38 7.62 -15.02
C VAL A 199 19.00 7.01 -15.17
N LEU A 200 17.97 7.83 -15.44
CA LEU A 200 16.57 7.35 -15.56
C LEU A 200 16.37 6.36 -16.70
N ARG A 201 17.09 6.50 -17.82
CA ARG A 201 17.06 5.53 -18.94
C ARG A 201 17.59 4.13 -18.57
N GLY A 202 18.28 4.00 -17.44
CA GLY A 202 18.80 2.72 -16.98
C GLY A 202 17.78 1.81 -16.30
N TYR A 203 16.51 2.21 -16.21
CA TYR A 203 15.49 1.45 -15.46
C TYR A 203 14.31 1.04 -16.34
N ASP A 204 13.90 -0.22 -16.17
CA ASP A 204 12.72 -0.79 -16.82
C ASP A 204 11.44 -0.33 -16.11
N VAL A 205 11.52 -0.13 -14.79
CA VAL A 205 10.40 0.28 -13.95
C VAL A 205 10.85 1.36 -12.96
N ILE A 206 10.09 2.44 -12.86
CA ILE A 206 10.29 3.48 -11.86
C ILE A 206 9.04 3.54 -10.98
N VAL A 207 9.20 3.43 -9.67
CA VAL A 207 8.10 3.43 -8.71
C VAL A 207 8.21 4.65 -7.81
N HIS A 208 7.29 5.59 -7.96
CA HIS A 208 7.14 6.71 -7.04
C HIS A 208 6.38 6.26 -5.79
N THR A 209 7.03 6.40 -4.63
CA THR A 209 6.56 5.87 -3.33
C THR A 209 6.41 6.95 -2.25
N THR A 210 6.49 8.23 -2.63
CA THR A 210 6.31 9.36 -1.70
C THR A 210 4.88 9.90 -1.78
N SER A 211 4.55 10.85 -0.90
CA SER A 211 3.28 11.59 -0.96
C SER A 211 3.33 12.83 -1.87
N TRP A 212 4.40 13.02 -2.64
CA TRP A 212 4.54 14.15 -3.55
C TRP A 212 3.50 14.07 -4.68
N GLY A 213 2.74 15.13 -4.93
CA GLY A 213 1.63 15.09 -5.89
C GLY A 213 0.37 14.40 -5.37
N MET A 214 0.30 14.06 -4.08
CA MET A 214 -0.92 13.60 -3.43
C MET A 214 -1.76 14.80 -2.95
N ALA A 215 -3.08 14.69 -3.05
CA ALA A 215 -4.01 15.68 -2.51
C ALA A 215 -3.76 15.94 -0.99
N PRO A 216 -3.89 17.18 -0.52
CA PRO A 216 -4.38 18.37 -1.24
C PRO A 216 -3.34 19.07 -2.12
N GLN A 217 -2.08 18.63 -2.12
CA GLN A 217 -0.96 19.25 -2.84
C GLN A 217 -0.68 18.53 -4.17
N ALA A 218 -1.74 18.35 -4.97
CA ALA A 218 -1.69 17.55 -6.18
C ALA A 218 -1.06 18.26 -7.40
N ASP A 219 -1.24 19.58 -7.49
CA ASP A 219 -0.74 20.39 -8.62
C ASP A 219 0.70 20.87 -8.35
N VAL A 220 1.64 19.92 -8.38
CA VAL A 220 3.07 20.16 -8.20
C VAL A 220 3.86 19.61 -9.39
N PRO A 221 5.02 20.18 -9.72
CA PRO A 221 5.88 19.62 -10.76
C PRO A 221 6.21 18.14 -10.50
N PRO A 222 6.37 17.31 -11.55
CA PRO A 222 6.82 15.93 -11.38
C PRO A 222 8.10 15.87 -10.55
N LEU A 223 8.16 14.91 -9.60
CA LEU A 223 9.31 14.78 -8.69
C LEU A 223 10.61 14.41 -9.42
N ILE A 224 10.49 13.77 -10.59
CA ILE A 224 11.59 13.40 -11.47
C ILE A 224 11.29 13.91 -12.89
N SER A 225 12.33 14.22 -13.66
CA SER A 225 12.17 14.66 -15.04
C SER A 225 11.59 13.54 -15.90
N SER A 226 10.51 13.84 -16.61
CA SER A 226 9.91 12.93 -17.59
C SER A 226 10.60 12.97 -18.96
N ASP A 227 11.31 14.06 -19.27
CA ASP A 227 11.78 14.39 -20.64
C ASP A 227 12.79 13.38 -21.22
N ALA A 228 13.25 12.45 -20.40
CA ALA A 228 14.24 11.46 -20.75
C ALA A 228 13.84 10.03 -20.40
N LEU A 229 12.59 9.82 -19.99
CA LEU A 229 12.05 8.49 -19.80
C LEU A 229 11.98 7.78 -21.16
N SER A 230 12.41 6.52 -21.18
CA SER A 230 12.23 5.69 -22.36
C SER A 230 10.75 5.33 -22.51
N PRO A 231 10.18 5.30 -23.72
CA PRO A 231 8.82 4.76 -23.94
C PRO A 231 8.65 3.32 -23.42
N ASP A 232 9.74 2.56 -23.30
CA ASP A 232 9.75 1.20 -22.76
C ASP A 232 9.71 1.15 -21.21
N THR A 233 9.95 2.27 -20.54
CA THR A 233 9.90 2.36 -19.08
C THR A 233 8.46 2.34 -18.58
N LEU A 234 8.17 1.50 -17.61
CA LEU A 234 6.93 1.55 -16.84
C LEU A 234 7.07 2.52 -15.67
N VAL A 235 6.21 3.53 -15.59
CA VAL A 235 6.16 4.47 -14.46
C VAL A 235 4.99 4.14 -13.55
N CYS A 236 5.28 3.76 -12.32
CA CYS A 236 4.30 3.48 -11.28
C CYS A 236 4.25 4.62 -10.27
N ASP A 237 3.06 4.95 -9.78
CA ASP A 237 2.87 5.89 -8.67
C ASP A 237 1.92 5.28 -7.66
N ILE A 238 2.32 5.18 -6.39
CA ILE A 238 1.45 4.60 -5.34
C ILE A 238 0.39 5.60 -4.84
N VAL A 239 0.48 6.86 -5.26
CA VAL A 239 -0.57 7.85 -5.03
C VAL A 239 -1.82 7.45 -5.82
N TYR A 240 -2.97 7.49 -5.16
CA TYR A 240 -4.28 7.19 -5.74
C TYR A 240 -5.26 8.37 -5.64
N THR A 241 -4.84 9.50 -5.06
CA THR A 241 -5.63 10.73 -5.01
C THR A 241 -4.69 11.92 -5.24
N PRO A 242 -4.70 12.54 -6.44
CA PRO A 242 -5.54 12.21 -7.61
C PRO A 242 -5.19 10.86 -8.23
N ARG A 243 -6.10 10.31 -9.06
CA ARG A 243 -5.88 9.05 -9.78
C ARG A 243 -4.71 9.15 -10.77
N GLU A 244 -4.61 10.28 -11.45
CA GLU A 244 -3.50 10.61 -12.34
C GLU A 244 -2.66 11.76 -11.74
N THR A 245 -1.46 11.45 -11.25
CA THR A 245 -0.52 12.47 -10.76
C THR A 245 0.19 13.20 -11.91
N THR A 246 0.83 14.33 -11.59
CA THR A 246 1.63 15.07 -12.58
C THR A 246 2.77 14.23 -13.16
N LEU A 247 3.36 13.32 -12.37
CA LEU A 247 4.34 12.34 -12.84
C LEU A 247 3.73 11.38 -13.88
N LEU A 248 2.59 10.76 -13.57
CA LEU A 248 1.95 9.82 -14.48
C LEU A 248 1.51 10.51 -15.78
N ARG A 249 0.94 11.72 -15.69
CA ARG A 249 0.55 12.51 -16.86
C ARG A 249 1.76 12.84 -17.74
N ALA A 250 2.87 13.27 -17.13
CA ALA A 250 4.09 13.61 -17.85
C ALA A 250 4.73 12.36 -18.50
N ALA A 251 4.71 11.21 -17.81
CA ALA A 251 5.17 9.93 -18.37
C ALA A 251 4.33 9.48 -19.57
N LYS A 252 2.99 9.57 -19.47
CA LYS A 252 2.08 9.27 -20.60
C LYS A 252 2.36 10.16 -21.81
N ALA A 253 2.62 11.46 -21.58
CA ALA A 253 2.96 12.41 -22.66
C ALA A 253 4.26 12.04 -23.40
N GLN A 254 5.16 11.29 -22.76
CA GLN A 254 6.39 10.76 -23.35
C GLN A 254 6.22 9.35 -23.95
N GLY A 255 4.99 8.82 -23.98
CA GLY A 255 4.69 7.49 -24.51
C GLY A 255 5.00 6.34 -23.57
N CYS A 256 5.33 6.61 -22.30
CA CYS A 256 5.56 5.57 -21.30
C CYS A 256 4.25 4.86 -20.94
N ARG A 257 4.37 3.58 -20.57
CA ARG A 257 3.30 2.88 -19.87
C ARG A 257 3.26 3.37 -18.43
N VAL A 258 2.07 3.41 -17.83
CA VAL A 258 1.91 3.82 -16.43
C VAL A 258 1.10 2.82 -15.61
N LEU A 259 1.32 2.84 -14.30
CA LEU A 259 0.53 2.13 -13.31
C LEU A 259 0.13 3.07 -12.16
N GLU A 260 -1.18 3.20 -11.95
CA GLU A 260 -1.79 4.03 -10.91
C GLU A 260 -1.83 3.31 -9.55
N GLY A 261 -1.91 4.07 -8.44
CA GLY A 261 -1.78 3.52 -7.09
C GLY A 261 -3.01 2.75 -6.58
N LEU A 262 -4.16 2.86 -7.26
CA LEU A 262 -5.41 2.25 -6.80
C LEU A 262 -5.30 0.72 -6.70
N GLY A 263 -4.59 0.09 -7.64
CA GLY A 263 -4.44 -1.37 -7.62
C GLY A 263 -3.63 -1.87 -6.43
N MET A 264 -2.54 -1.18 -6.06
CA MET A 264 -1.80 -1.49 -4.85
C MET A 264 -2.70 -1.37 -3.60
N LEU A 265 -3.51 -0.31 -3.49
CA LEU A 265 -4.43 -0.09 -2.38
C LEU A 265 -5.45 -1.23 -2.24
N VAL A 266 -6.02 -1.70 -3.35
CA VAL A 266 -6.99 -2.81 -3.35
C VAL A 266 -6.29 -4.12 -3.00
N HIS A 267 -5.19 -4.46 -3.66
CA HIS A 267 -4.56 -5.76 -3.49
C HIS A 267 -3.93 -5.96 -2.11
N GLN A 268 -3.37 -4.91 -1.49
CA GLN A 268 -2.87 -5.02 -0.10
C GLN A 268 -4.02 -5.25 0.90
N ALA A 269 -5.19 -4.66 0.64
CA ALA A 269 -6.38 -4.84 1.47
C ALA A 269 -7.01 -6.22 1.26
N ALA A 270 -7.03 -6.70 0.01
CA ALA A 270 -7.49 -8.05 -0.33
C ALA A 270 -6.67 -9.11 0.40
N LEU A 271 -5.34 -8.94 0.48
CA LEU A 271 -4.47 -9.81 1.26
C LEU A 271 -4.80 -9.78 2.76
N ALA A 272 -5.03 -8.60 3.34
CA ALA A 272 -5.43 -8.49 4.74
C ALA A 272 -6.79 -9.15 5.01
N TYR A 273 -7.75 -8.96 4.10
CA TYR A 273 -9.05 -9.62 4.12
C TYR A 273 -8.91 -11.15 4.12
N GLU A 274 -8.09 -11.68 3.22
CA GLU A 274 -7.78 -13.12 3.11
C GLU A 274 -7.17 -13.67 4.41
N LEU A 275 -6.23 -12.92 5.02
CA LEU A 275 -5.61 -13.30 6.29
C LEU A 275 -6.60 -13.37 7.47
N TRP A 276 -7.61 -12.49 7.51
CA TRP A 276 -8.59 -12.47 8.60
C TRP A 276 -9.73 -13.47 8.41
N THR A 277 -10.24 -13.58 7.19
CA THR A 277 -11.46 -14.35 6.90
C THR A 277 -11.16 -15.79 6.48
N GLY A 278 -9.94 -16.05 5.97
CA GLY A 278 -9.62 -17.30 5.27
C GLY A 278 -10.31 -17.45 3.91
N GLN A 279 -11.00 -16.41 3.44
CA GLN A 279 -11.74 -16.42 2.17
C GLN A 279 -11.06 -15.52 1.14
N ARG A 280 -11.13 -15.91 -0.13
CA ARG A 280 -10.62 -15.09 -1.24
C ARG A 280 -11.39 -13.76 -1.27
N ALA A 281 -10.65 -12.66 -1.33
CA ALA A 281 -11.27 -11.34 -1.36
C ALA A 281 -12.02 -11.09 -2.68
N PRO A 282 -13.21 -10.44 -2.66
CA PRO A 282 -13.94 -10.05 -3.86
C PRO A 282 -13.33 -8.76 -4.45
N VAL A 283 -12.18 -8.90 -5.10
CA VAL A 283 -11.36 -7.78 -5.60
C VAL A 283 -12.15 -6.82 -6.50
N ASP A 284 -13.02 -7.33 -7.38
CA ASP A 284 -13.84 -6.49 -8.27
C ASP A 284 -14.80 -5.56 -7.50
N VAL A 285 -15.39 -6.07 -6.41
CA VAL A 285 -16.25 -5.28 -5.51
C VAL A 285 -15.42 -4.19 -4.82
N MET A 286 -14.22 -4.54 -4.37
CA MET A 286 -13.30 -3.61 -3.72
C MET A 286 -12.91 -2.47 -4.67
N TYR A 287 -12.55 -2.77 -5.93
CA TYR A 287 -12.29 -1.75 -6.95
C TYR A 287 -13.51 -0.85 -7.18
N SER A 288 -14.67 -1.44 -7.49
CA SER A 288 -15.88 -0.69 -7.85
C SER A 288 -16.29 0.34 -6.78
N VAL A 289 -16.19 -0.03 -5.52
CA VAL A 289 -16.51 0.86 -4.38
C VAL A 289 -15.50 2.00 -4.28
N LEU A 290 -14.21 1.71 -4.45
CA LEU A 290 -13.20 2.76 -4.40
C LEU A 290 -13.29 3.71 -5.59
N GLU A 291 -13.56 3.23 -6.79
CA GLU A 291 -13.77 4.07 -7.97
C GLU A 291 -14.94 5.04 -7.74
N THR A 292 -16.06 4.55 -7.21
CA THR A 292 -17.21 5.40 -6.85
C THR A 292 -16.82 6.45 -5.81
N LYS A 293 -16.10 6.05 -4.75
CA LYS A 293 -15.68 6.96 -3.68
C LYS A 293 -14.66 8.01 -4.12
N LEU A 294 -13.81 7.68 -5.08
CA LEU A 294 -12.86 8.63 -5.65
C LEU A 294 -13.57 9.62 -6.58
N ALA A 295 -14.52 9.16 -7.40
CA ALA A 295 -15.32 10.03 -8.25
C ALA A 295 -16.14 11.05 -7.43
N GLU A 296 -16.72 10.64 -6.29
CA GLU A 296 -17.42 11.55 -5.37
C GLU A 296 -16.50 12.66 -4.82
N ARG A 297 -15.21 12.36 -4.56
CA ARG A 297 -14.25 13.33 -4.03
C ARG A 297 -13.71 14.30 -5.07
N GLU A 298 -13.81 13.97 -6.36
CA GLU A 298 -13.41 14.87 -7.46
C GLU A 298 -14.50 15.90 -7.79
N THR A 299 -15.74 15.66 -7.34
CA THR A 299 -16.89 16.56 -7.54
C THR A 299 -17.15 17.54 -6.39
N ASP A 300 -16.49 17.36 -5.25
CA ASP A 300 -16.59 18.20 -4.04
C ASP A 300 -15.48 19.27 -4.00
#